data_AF-A0A8J1ZSS2-F1
#
_entry.id   AF-A0A8J1ZSS2-F1
#
_cell.length_a   1.000
_cell.length_b   1.000
_cell.length_c   1.000
_cell.angle_alpha   90.00
_cell.angle_beta   90.00
_cell.angle_gamma   90.00
#
_symmetry.space_group_name_H-M   'P 1'
#
loop_
_entity.id
_entity.type
_entity.pdbx_description
1 polymer ?
#
loop_
_entity_poly.entity_id
_entity_poly.type
_entity_poly.pdbx_seq_one_letter_code
_entity_poly.pdbx_strand_id
1 'polypeptide(L)'
;ECVCAAFQSTSGSSVANGHRADVGTSSITRRPFYVVCDYGSVDALCEADAVRPDSPRKRRKLNKADDYGDGKLQAEEALADAVTTGEEHYACKHKRSGTSTDNFVTPQLDNFVTPQLPCCKLPFQVVSLRLPDVIGPFDDTGRLWAYWLWLHSGEPILVSDRDAAQPLAVVFSGDVARFIEGLLSLETTTKKGGSFEPEDRSRDHLQSTSSPKQESSRLMGREKFTRTSSLKDDIRAVNLGCTSQPYLQDHLQTLRKCITRRLNKELGARGVANTDKNGSNISSIAAAVSSTYIAPVREAHEASQASKNYKPDEPRPRATPQFLPSVNRMVPLDFSRLREEFDWFQPTLLPEVYAQCDAFFQKAVEKYPSELRHAFRKLPRRVRDKLLVNAPFLKDLAADLASSSDDSTSSSSHSETTSEDETEVKKGI
;
A
#
# COMPACT_ATOMS: atom_id res chain seq x y z
N GLU A 1 -2.71 4.59 -4.21
CA GLU A 1 -2.04 4.72 -2.89
C GLU A 1 -1.31 6.06 -2.74
N CYS A 2 -2.06 7.15 -2.80
CA CYS A 2 -1.75 8.41 -2.13
C CYS A 2 -3.08 8.77 -1.47
N VAL A 3 -3.12 8.82 -0.15
CA VAL A 3 -4.32 9.26 0.57
C VAL A 3 -4.00 10.67 1.03
N CYS A 4 -4.44 11.65 0.24
CA CYS A 4 -4.50 13.02 0.71
C CYS A 4 -5.75 13.15 1.57
N ALA A 5 -5.56 13.28 2.88
CA ALA A 5 -6.64 13.63 3.76
C ALA A 5 -6.60 15.16 3.95
N ALA A 6 -7.58 15.84 3.37
CA ALA A 6 -7.81 17.26 3.55
C ALA A 6 -8.85 17.44 4.65
N PHE A 7 -8.52 18.19 5.71
CA PHE A 7 -9.37 18.30 6.89
C PHE A 7 -9.86 19.72 7.11
N GLN A 8 -11.08 20.01 6.67
CA GLN A 8 -11.66 21.33 6.86
C GLN A 8 -12.16 21.56 8.29
N SER A 9 -11.36 22.25 9.10
CA SER A 9 -11.86 22.88 10.33
C SER A 9 -12.80 24.03 9.96
N THR A 10 -14.08 23.73 9.76
CA THR A 10 -15.11 24.76 9.63
C THR A 10 -15.24 25.52 10.96
N SER A 11 -14.76 26.76 10.97
CA SER A 11 -15.15 27.78 11.95
C SER A 11 -16.28 28.60 11.33
N GLY A 12 -17.46 28.00 11.19
CA GLY A 12 -18.60 28.69 10.59
C GLY A 12 -19.72 27.73 10.23
N SER A 13 -20.86 27.90 10.88
CA SER A 13 -22.10 27.20 10.56
C SER A 13 -22.59 27.67 9.18
N SER A 14 -22.27 26.92 8.12
CA SER A 14 -23.12 26.86 6.94
C SER A 14 -22.95 25.51 6.25
N VAL A 15 -24.04 24.75 6.22
CA VAL A 15 -24.16 23.48 5.50
C VAL A 15 -24.16 23.77 4.00
N ALA A 16 -23.14 23.31 3.27
CA ALA A 16 -23.15 23.28 1.81
C ALA A 16 -23.03 21.82 1.35
N ASN A 17 -24.04 21.38 0.61
CA ASN A 17 -24.19 20.04 0.07
C ASN A 17 -23.25 19.79 -1.12
N GLY A 18 -22.64 18.60 -1.11
CA GLY A 18 -22.60 17.70 -2.27
C GLY A 18 -21.75 18.11 -3.47
N HIS A 19 -20.46 17.74 -3.46
CA HIS A 19 -19.72 17.44 -4.68
C HIS A 19 -19.23 16.00 -4.66
N ARG A 20 -19.73 15.24 -5.65
CA ARG A 20 -19.38 13.85 -5.91
C ARG A 20 -18.18 13.88 -6.86
N ALA A 21 -17.03 13.42 -6.38
CA ALA A 21 -15.86 13.25 -7.23
C ALA A 21 -16.07 12.02 -8.12
N ASP A 22 -16.11 12.22 -9.43
CA ASP A 22 -16.06 11.13 -10.42
C ASP A 22 -14.64 10.52 -10.39
N VAL A 23 -14.56 9.27 -9.93
CA VAL A 23 -13.31 8.50 -9.95
C VAL A 23 -13.25 7.75 -11.27
N GLY A 24 -12.53 8.33 -12.23
CA GLY A 24 -12.21 7.68 -13.49
C GLY A 24 -11.36 6.41 -13.28
N THR A 25 -11.65 5.35 -14.04
CA THR A 25 -10.89 4.10 -14.05
C THR A 25 -9.49 4.34 -14.59
N SER A 26 -8.50 4.37 -13.71
CA SER A 26 -7.07 4.54 -14.04
C SER A 26 -6.37 3.19 -14.13
N SER A 27 -5.55 3.01 -15.16
CA SER A 27 -4.61 1.89 -15.28
C SER A 27 -3.57 1.96 -14.15
N ILE A 28 -3.50 0.93 -13.31
CA ILE A 28 -2.69 0.90 -12.10
C ILE A 28 -1.21 0.68 -12.45
N THR A 29 -0.44 1.75 -12.61
CA THR A 29 1.02 1.73 -12.55
C THR A 29 1.47 1.87 -11.08
N ARG A 30 2.37 0.99 -10.64
CA ARG A 30 2.63 0.67 -9.22
C ARG A 30 3.94 1.25 -8.72
N ARG A 31 4.16 2.56 -8.87
CA ARG A 31 5.47 3.17 -8.58
C ARG A 31 5.42 4.23 -7.47
N PRO A 32 6.52 4.43 -6.72
CA PRO A 32 6.54 5.23 -5.50
C PRO A 32 6.86 6.70 -5.80
N PHE A 33 6.57 7.57 -4.83
CA PHE A 33 6.95 8.99 -4.86
C PHE A 33 8.44 9.23 -5.13
N TYR A 34 9.31 8.44 -4.49
CA TYR A 34 10.75 8.73 -4.49
C TYR A 34 11.45 8.41 -5.82
N VAL A 35 10.84 7.65 -6.74
CA VAL A 35 11.50 7.28 -8.02
C VAL A 35 11.66 8.46 -8.97
N VAL A 36 10.86 9.51 -8.80
CA VAL A 36 10.99 10.78 -9.56
C VAL A 36 11.87 11.83 -8.88
N CYS A 37 12.48 11.47 -7.75
CA CYS A 37 13.25 12.38 -6.90
C CYS A 37 14.76 12.16 -7.06
N ASP A 38 15.55 13.19 -6.74
CA ASP A 38 17.00 13.11 -6.69
C ASP A 38 17.48 12.87 -5.27
N TYR A 39 17.45 11.62 -4.82
CA TYR A 39 18.04 11.24 -3.55
C TYR A 39 19.47 10.74 -3.79
N GLY A 40 20.42 11.28 -3.03
CA GLY A 40 21.81 10.84 -3.05
C GLY A 40 21.98 9.43 -2.47
N SER A 41 23.20 9.09 -2.08
CA SER A 41 23.44 7.88 -1.28
C SER A 41 22.92 8.12 0.14
N VAL A 42 21.66 7.78 0.39
CA VAL A 42 21.00 7.88 1.70
C VAL A 42 20.75 6.48 2.27
N ASP A 43 20.82 6.36 3.60
CA ASP A 43 20.61 5.09 4.31
C ASP A 43 19.12 4.73 4.43
N ALA A 44 18.25 5.74 4.48
CA ALA A 44 16.80 5.62 4.52
C ALA A 44 16.15 6.82 3.79
N LEU A 45 15.02 6.60 3.12
CA LEU A 45 14.25 7.64 2.43
C LEU A 45 13.26 8.29 3.40
N CYS A 46 13.52 9.54 3.78
CA CYS A 46 12.63 10.36 4.59
C CYS A 46 11.73 11.26 3.72
N GLU A 47 10.81 11.97 4.35
CA GLU A 47 9.85 12.77 3.59
C GLU A 47 10.49 13.95 2.85
N ALA A 48 11.61 14.47 3.38
CA ALA A 48 12.40 15.54 2.80
C ALA A 48 13.16 15.12 1.52
N ASP A 49 13.32 13.82 1.25
CA ASP A 49 13.99 13.33 0.04
C ASP A 49 13.08 13.38 -1.21
N ALA A 50 11.81 13.74 -1.06
CA ALA A 50 10.87 13.85 -2.17
C ALA A 50 11.03 15.17 -2.94
N VAL A 51 12.25 15.43 -3.42
CA VAL A 51 12.61 16.65 -4.15
C VAL A 51 12.89 16.32 -5.60
N ARG A 52 12.26 17.05 -6.52
CA ARG A 52 12.52 16.92 -7.95
C ARG A 52 13.96 17.30 -8.27
N PRO A 53 14.62 16.62 -9.22
CA PRO A 53 15.92 17.06 -9.69
C PRO A 53 15.87 18.48 -10.26
N ASP A 54 16.90 19.29 -9.99
CA ASP A 54 17.04 20.65 -10.52
C ASP A 54 17.17 20.65 -12.05
N SER A 55 17.89 19.67 -12.60
CA SER A 55 18.10 19.56 -14.04
C SER A 55 16.79 19.24 -14.77
N PRO A 56 16.29 20.12 -15.68
CA PRO A 56 15.04 19.88 -16.41
C PRO A 56 15.13 18.66 -17.33
N ARG A 57 16.33 18.28 -17.76
CA ARG A 57 16.57 17.07 -18.56
C ARG A 57 16.43 15.81 -17.70
N LYS A 58 16.99 15.81 -16.49
CA LYS A 58 16.89 14.68 -15.55
C LYS A 58 15.45 14.50 -15.08
N ARG A 59 14.76 15.59 -14.73
CA ARG A 59 13.34 15.60 -14.38
C ARG A 59 12.47 14.99 -15.48
N ARG A 60 12.58 15.48 -16.72
CA ARG A 60 11.83 14.91 -17.87
C ARG A 60 12.10 13.42 -18.07
N LYS A 61 13.34 12.97 -17.87
CA LYS A 61 13.71 11.55 -17.96
C LYS A 61 13.05 10.71 -16.86
N LEU A 62 13.08 11.17 -15.61
CA LEU A 62 12.47 10.46 -14.48
C LEU A 62 10.94 10.46 -14.56
N ASN A 63 10.33 11.59 -14.89
CA ASN A 63 8.87 11.70 -15.08
C ASN A 63 8.40 10.77 -16.21
N LYS A 64 9.15 10.68 -17.32
CA LYS A 64 8.83 9.71 -18.39
C LYS A 64 9.02 8.27 -17.95
N ALA A 65 9.97 8.01 -17.04
CA ALA A 65 10.17 6.66 -16.50
C ALA A 65 9.03 6.27 -15.56
N ASP A 66 8.46 7.22 -14.81
CA ASP A 66 7.44 7.01 -13.79
C ASP A 66 6.45 8.18 -13.73
N ASP A 67 5.49 8.17 -14.65
CA ASP A 67 4.44 9.18 -14.78
C ASP A 67 3.47 9.20 -13.58
N TYR A 68 3.25 8.04 -12.98
CA TYR A 68 2.41 7.88 -11.80
C TYR A 68 3.05 8.46 -10.54
N GLY A 69 4.33 8.18 -10.31
CA GLY A 69 5.11 8.83 -9.25
C GLY A 69 5.17 10.35 -9.45
N ASP A 70 5.33 10.80 -10.69
CA ASP A 70 5.32 12.22 -11.06
C ASP A 70 4.01 12.92 -10.70
N GLY A 71 2.87 12.36 -11.11
CA GLY A 71 1.56 12.93 -10.82
C GLY A 71 1.24 12.97 -9.32
N LYS A 72 1.69 11.97 -8.56
CA LYS A 72 1.57 11.97 -7.10
C LYS A 72 2.39 13.06 -6.43
N LEU A 73 3.65 13.23 -6.84
CA LEU A 73 4.50 14.29 -6.30
C LEU A 73 3.96 15.67 -6.69
N GLN A 74 3.49 15.83 -7.93
CA GLN A 74 2.87 17.07 -8.40
C GLN A 74 1.64 17.45 -7.58
N ALA A 75 0.80 16.48 -7.20
CA ALA A 75 -0.34 16.74 -6.34
C ALA A 75 0.09 17.23 -4.94
N GLU A 76 1.15 16.67 -4.37
CA GLU A 76 1.68 17.11 -3.08
C GLU A 76 2.28 18.52 -3.14
N GLU A 77 3.05 18.83 -4.18
CA GLU A 77 3.59 20.16 -4.46
C GLU A 77 2.47 21.20 -4.61
N ALA A 78 1.45 20.89 -5.42
CA ALA A 78 0.31 21.79 -5.63
C ALA A 78 -0.47 22.06 -4.33
N LEU A 79 -0.60 21.06 -3.46
CA LEU A 79 -1.18 21.26 -2.14
C LEU A 79 -0.28 22.16 -1.28
N ALA A 80 1.05 21.96 -1.31
CA ALA A 80 1.99 22.73 -0.50
C ALA A 80 2.00 24.21 -0.92
N ASP A 81 1.96 24.46 -2.22
CA ASP A 81 1.80 25.80 -2.78
C ASP A 81 0.47 26.45 -2.31
N ALA A 82 -0.63 25.70 -2.29
CA ALA A 82 -1.94 26.21 -1.85
C ALA A 82 -2.00 26.55 -0.34
N VAL A 83 -1.18 25.90 0.48
CA VAL A 83 -1.07 26.20 1.92
C VAL A 83 -0.18 27.42 2.18
N THR A 84 0.92 27.55 1.44
CA THR A 84 1.93 28.62 1.65
C THR A 84 1.55 29.95 1.00
N THR A 85 1.06 29.95 -0.25
CA THR A 85 0.85 31.18 -1.05
C THR A 85 -0.38 32.00 -0.66
N GLY A 86 -1.15 31.53 0.32
CA GLY A 86 -2.42 32.10 0.72
C GLY A 86 -2.39 33.50 1.35
N GLU A 87 -1.21 34.07 1.60
CA GLU A 87 -1.07 35.39 2.25
C GLU A 87 -0.76 36.55 1.29
N GLU A 88 -0.16 36.31 0.12
CA GLU A 88 0.32 37.42 -0.75
C GLU A 88 -0.34 37.48 -2.13
N HIS A 89 -0.93 36.39 -2.64
CA HIS A 89 -1.43 36.37 -4.01
C HIS A 89 -2.81 37.03 -4.24
N TYR A 90 -3.45 37.53 -3.18
CA TYR A 90 -4.68 38.32 -3.28
C TYR A 90 -4.48 39.74 -3.84
N ALA A 91 -3.23 40.20 -4.00
CA ALA A 91 -2.93 41.48 -4.64
C ALA A 91 -2.93 41.42 -6.18
N CYS A 92 -3.01 40.23 -6.79
CA CYS A 92 -2.89 40.08 -8.24
C CYS A 92 -4.26 39.98 -8.92
N LYS A 93 -4.60 41.01 -9.72
CA LYS A 93 -5.59 41.01 -10.83
C LYS A 93 -7.07 41.38 -10.55
N HIS A 94 -7.33 42.31 -9.63
CA HIS A 94 -8.46 43.24 -9.83
C HIS A 94 -8.05 44.63 -10.35
N LYS A 95 -6.79 44.81 -10.78
CA LYS A 95 -6.49 45.84 -11.78
C LYS A 95 -7.07 45.40 -13.12
N ARG A 96 -8.35 45.74 -13.33
CA ARG A 96 -8.94 45.98 -14.65
C ARG A 96 -8.10 47.05 -15.35
N SER A 97 -6.97 46.69 -15.95
CA SER A 97 -6.34 47.55 -16.95
C SER A 97 -7.14 47.38 -18.23
N GLY A 98 -7.96 48.39 -18.53
CA GLY A 98 -8.61 48.50 -19.82
C GLY A 98 -7.59 48.43 -20.96
N THR A 99 -8.08 47.92 -22.09
CA THR A 99 -7.66 48.29 -23.45
C THR A 99 -6.15 48.27 -23.74
N SER A 100 -5.64 47.13 -24.19
CA SER A 100 -4.60 47.14 -25.22
C SER A 100 -4.74 45.91 -26.09
N THR A 101 -5.11 46.16 -27.35
CA THR A 101 -5.07 45.22 -28.46
C THR A 101 -3.62 45.02 -28.88
N ASP A 102 -2.99 43.91 -28.52
CA ASP A 102 -1.77 43.50 -29.20
C ASP A 102 -1.75 41.99 -29.44
N ASN A 103 -1.65 41.67 -30.73
CA ASN A 103 -1.62 40.34 -31.30
C ASN A 103 -0.24 39.72 -31.07
N PHE A 104 -0.09 38.91 -30.02
CA PHE A 104 1.03 37.98 -29.90
C PHE A 104 0.52 36.54 -29.95
N VAL A 105 0.88 35.85 -31.04
CA VAL A 105 0.65 34.43 -31.26
C VAL A 105 1.63 33.65 -30.39
N THR A 106 1.17 33.13 -29.25
CA THR A 106 1.91 32.14 -28.46
C THR A 106 1.70 30.74 -29.05
N PRO A 107 2.73 29.86 -29.06
CA PRO A 107 2.61 28.50 -29.58
C PRO A 107 1.68 27.67 -28.69
N GLN A 108 0.70 27.03 -29.32
CA GLN A 108 -0.25 26.10 -28.70
C GLN A 108 0.47 24.89 -28.11
N LEU A 109 0.65 24.87 -26.79
CA LEU A 109 0.69 23.63 -26.01
C LEU A 109 -0.73 23.38 -25.50
N ASP A 110 -1.55 22.81 -26.37
CA ASP A 110 -2.95 22.53 -26.08
C ASP A 110 -3.10 21.28 -25.17
N ASN A 111 -3.97 21.43 -24.17
CA ASN A 111 -4.84 20.42 -23.55
C ASN A 111 -4.52 19.78 -22.19
N PHE A 112 -3.53 20.25 -21.43
CA PHE A 112 -3.57 20.06 -19.97
C PHE A 112 -4.04 21.34 -19.28
N VAL A 113 -5.36 21.50 -19.19
CA VAL A 113 -5.97 22.45 -18.25
C VAL A 113 -5.69 21.90 -16.86
N THR A 114 -4.56 22.28 -16.26
CA THR A 114 -4.41 22.14 -14.81
C THR A 114 -5.52 22.99 -14.20
N PRO A 115 -6.49 22.39 -13.46
CA PRO A 115 -7.52 23.17 -12.80
C PRO A 115 -6.80 24.16 -11.89
N GLN A 116 -6.87 25.45 -12.23
CA GLN A 116 -6.35 26.50 -11.37
C GLN A 116 -7.20 26.45 -10.10
N LEU A 117 -6.64 25.87 -9.04
CA LEU A 117 -7.24 25.96 -7.72
C LEU A 117 -7.39 27.45 -7.38
N PRO A 118 -8.51 27.85 -6.76
CA PRO A 118 -8.71 29.24 -6.37
C PRO A 118 -7.54 29.70 -5.49
N CYS A 119 -7.02 30.90 -5.77
CA CYS A 119 -5.84 31.53 -5.15
C CYS A 119 -5.97 31.85 -3.65
N CYS A 120 -6.92 31.26 -2.94
CA CYS A 120 -7.11 31.45 -1.52
C CYS A 120 -6.32 30.41 -0.71
N LYS A 121 -5.73 30.84 0.41
CA LYS A 121 -5.19 29.95 1.44
C LYS A 121 -6.22 28.86 1.72
N LEU A 122 -5.81 27.60 1.68
CA LEU A 122 -6.70 26.54 2.14
C LEU A 122 -7.09 26.84 3.60
N PRO A 123 -8.39 26.92 3.94
CA PRO A 123 -8.83 27.26 5.29
C PRO A 123 -8.66 26.07 6.26
N PHE A 124 -7.80 25.13 5.91
CA PHE A 124 -7.78 23.80 6.44
C PHE A 124 -6.39 23.18 6.42
N GLN A 125 -6.15 22.27 7.37
CA GLN A 125 -4.88 21.56 7.46
C GLN A 125 -4.87 20.39 6.47
N VAL A 126 -3.70 20.12 5.91
CA VAL A 126 -3.50 19.04 4.95
C VAL A 126 -2.38 18.14 5.45
N VAL A 127 -2.68 16.84 5.50
CA VAL A 127 -1.70 15.78 5.78
C VAL A 127 -1.66 14.85 4.58
N SER A 128 -0.47 14.68 3.99
CA SER A 128 -0.21 13.76 2.88
C SER A 128 0.31 12.43 3.44
N LEU A 129 -0.45 11.35 3.27
CA LEU A 129 -0.01 10.02 3.70
C LEU A 129 0.70 9.29 2.56
N ARG A 130 2.01 9.06 2.74
CA ARG A 130 2.83 8.28 1.82
C ARG A 130 2.79 6.82 2.24
N LEU A 131 1.89 6.07 1.62
CA LEU A 131 1.68 4.65 1.91
C LEU A 131 2.63 3.78 1.06
N PRO A 132 3.36 2.84 1.66
CA PRO A 132 4.03 1.77 0.93
C PRO A 132 3.00 0.68 0.56
N ASP A 133 3.42 -0.57 0.38
CA ASP A 133 2.49 -1.65 0.04
C ASP A 133 1.43 -1.83 1.14
N VAL A 134 0.18 -1.49 0.82
CA VAL A 134 -0.94 -1.68 1.74
C VAL A 134 -1.34 -3.15 1.74
N ILE A 135 -1.36 -3.78 2.91
CA ILE A 135 -1.81 -5.15 3.10
C ILE A 135 -2.90 -5.22 4.15
N GLY A 136 -3.81 -6.18 4.05
CA GLY A 136 -4.87 -6.36 5.05
C GLY A 136 -6.07 -7.13 4.51
N PRO A 137 -7.12 -7.28 5.33
CA PRO A 137 -8.45 -7.60 4.84
C PRO A 137 -8.84 -6.69 3.68
N PHE A 138 -9.51 -7.26 2.68
CA PHE A 138 -9.96 -6.56 1.48
C PHE A 138 -8.84 -5.97 0.58
N ASP A 139 -7.64 -6.56 0.61
CA ASP A 139 -6.60 -6.29 -0.41
C ASP A 139 -7.12 -6.66 -1.82
N ASP A 140 -7.50 -5.65 -2.59
CA ASP A 140 -7.99 -5.74 -3.97
C ASP A 140 -6.86 -6.00 -4.98
N THR A 141 -5.62 -5.77 -4.57
CA THR A 141 -4.48 -6.08 -5.43
C THR A 141 -4.27 -7.59 -5.53
N GLY A 142 -4.86 -8.40 -4.65
CA GLY A 142 -4.76 -9.85 -4.61
C GLY A 142 -3.31 -10.37 -4.48
N ARG A 143 -2.37 -9.51 -4.08
CA ARG A 143 -0.93 -9.82 -4.07
C ARG A 143 -0.56 -10.65 -2.86
N LEU A 144 -0.98 -10.22 -1.67
CA LEU A 144 -0.78 -11.00 -0.45
C LEU A 144 -1.58 -12.31 -0.53
N TRP A 145 -2.77 -12.24 -1.14
CA TRP A 145 -3.63 -13.41 -1.32
C TRP A 145 -3.01 -14.47 -2.23
N ALA A 146 -2.32 -14.05 -3.30
CA ALA A 146 -1.58 -14.96 -4.17
C ALA A 146 -0.44 -15.66 -3.40
N TYR A 147 0.34 -14.96 -2.58
CA TYR A 147 1.34 -15.63 -1.73
C TYR A 147 0.73 -16.58 -0.71
N TRP A 148 -0.39 -16.19 -0.11
CA TRP A 148 -1.13 -17.06 0.80
C TRP A 148 -1.57 -18.36 0.10
N LEU A 149 -2.11 -18.28 -1.13
CA LEU A 149 -2.44 -19.44 -1.94
C LEU A 149 -1.19 -20.25 -2.30
N TRP A 150 -0.11 -19.60 -2.73
CA TRP A 150 1.14 -20.29 -3.07
C TRP A 150 1.65 -21.12 -1.90
N LEU A 151 1.64 -20.58 -0.69
CA LEU A 151 2.07 -21.32 0.50
C LEU A 151 1.23 -22.58 0.73
N HIS A 152 -0.07 -22.54 0.48
CA HIS A 152 -0.96 -23.72 0.57
C HIS A 152 -0.69 -24.77 -0.51
N SER A 153 -0.02 -24.42 -1.61
CA SER A 153 0.34 -25.37 -2.66
C SER A 153 1.45 -26.34 -2.22
N GLY A 154 2.31 -25.93 -1.29
CA GLY A 154 3.56 -26.62 -0.94
C GLY A 154 4.70 -26.41 -1.94
N GLU A 155 4.46 -25.74 -3.07
CA GLU A 155 5.49 -25.49 -4.07
C GLU A 155 6.47 -24.42 -3.58
N PRO A 156 7.79 -24.56 -3.88
CA PRO A 156 8.79 -23.56 -3.52
C PRO A 156 8.46 -22.17 -4.07
N ILE A 157 8.85 -21.14 -3.31
CA ILE A 157 8.84 -19.75 -3.76
C ILE A 157 10.29 -19.33 -3.97
N LEU A 158 10.69 -19.19 -5.23
CA LEU A 158 12.06 -18.86 -5.61
C LEU A 158 12.22 -17.35 -5.82
N VAL A 159 12.85 -16.70 -4.86
CA VAL A 159 13.07 -15.25 -4.87
C VAL A 159 14.37 -14.95 -5.63
N SER A 160 14.41 -13.92 -6.48
CA SER A 160 15.69 -13.54 -7.09
C SER A 160 16.62 -12.96 -6.02
N ASP A 161 17.95 -13.10 -6.16
CA ASP A 161 18.90 -12.56 -5.19
C ASP A 161 18.71 -11.05 -4.99
N ARG A 162 18.38 -10.33 -6.07
CA ARG A 162 18.08 -8.89 -6.03
C ARG A 162 16.87 -8.59 -5.15
N ASP A 163 15.80 -9.37 -5.29
CA ASP A 163 14.54 -9.11 -4.59
C ASP A 163 14.57 -9.63 -3.15
N ALA A 164 15.39 -10.66 -2.90
CA ALA A 164 15.71 -11.11 -1.55
C ALA A 164 16.48 -10.05 -0.76
N ALA A 165 17.35 -9.28 -1.44
CA ALA A 165 18.08 -8.15 -0.86
C ALA A 165 17.24 -6.86 -0.76
N GLN A 166 15.99 -6.86 -1.26
CA GLN A 166 15.19 -5.66 -1.28
C GLN A 166 14.41 -5.48 0.04
N PRO A 167 14.56 -4.34 0.75
CA PRO A 167 13.72 -4.04 1.90
C PRO A 167 12.27 -3.83 1.45
N LEU A 168 11.35 -4.47 2.17
CA LEU A 168 9.92 -4.38 1.92
C LEU A 168 9.26 -3.49 2.97
N ALA A 169 8.73 -2.36 2.51
CA ALA A 169 7.87 -1.52 3.32
C ALA A 169 6.41 -1.95 3.10
N VAL A 170 5.70 -2.25 4.19
CA VAL A 170 4.26 -2.55 4.19
C VAL A 170 3.55 -1.71 5.24
N VAL A 171 2.26 -1.47 5.02
CA VAL A 171 1.37 -0.86 6.00
C VAL A 171 0.09 -1.67 6.10
N PHE A 172 -0.40 -1.89 7.32
CA PHE A 172 -1.66 -2.58 7.52
C PHE A 172 -2.84 -1.65 7.20
N SER A 173 -3.82 -2.09 6.41
CA SER A 173 -4.99 -1.27 6.07
C SER A 173 -5.78 -0.80 7.31
N GLY A 174 -5.84 -1.63 8.36
CA GLY A 174 -6.41 -1.24 9.64
C GLY A 174 -5.62 -0.14 10.35
N ASP A 175 -4.30 -0.11 10.20
CA ASP A 175 -3.45 0.95 10.74
C ASP A 175 -3.65 2.27 10.00
N VAL A 176 -3.82 2.22 8.67
CA VAL A 176 -4.17 3.40 7.87
C VAL A 176 -5.49 4.00 8.36
N ALA A 177 -6.52 3.16 8.57
CA ALA A 177 -7.82 3.61 9.08
C ALA A 177 -7.71 4.22 10.48
N ARG A 178 -7.02 3.55 11.42
CA ARG A 178 -6.79 4.06 12.78
C ARG A 178 -6.02 5.37 12.79
N PHE A 179 -5.03 5.52 11.91
CA PHE A 179 -4.27 6.77 11.80
C PHE A 179 -5.17 7.92 11.33
N ILE A 180 -5.98 7.70 10.29
CA ILE A 180 -6.92 8.69 9.78
C ILE A 180 -7.95 9.08 10.85
N GLU A 181 -8.50 8.11 11.59
CA GLU A 181 -9.42 8.36 12.71
C GLU A 181 -8.77 9.19 13.82
N GLY A 182 -7.51 8.91 14.14
CA GLY A 182 -6.73 9.68 15.10
C GLY A 182 -6.52 11.13 14.65
N LEU A 183 -6.16 11.35 13.38
CA LEU A 183 -6.05 12.69 12.79
C LEU A 183 -7.36 13.47 12.89
N LEU A 184 -8.48 12.84 12.55
CA LEU A 184 -9.83 13.44 12.65
C LEU A 184 -10.21 13.81 14.09
N SER A 185 -9.73 13.03 15.06
CA SER A 185 -10.06 13.24 16.47
C SER A 185 -9.31 14.43 17.09
N LEU A 186 -8.08 14.70 16.64
CA LEU A 186 -7.25 15.80 17.14
C LEU A 186 -7.90 17.18 16.96
N GLU A 187 -8.72 17.35 15.92
CA GLU A 187 -9.41 18.62 15.62
C GLU A 187 -10.49 18.98 16.64
N THR A 188 -11.07 17.98 17.31
CA THR A 188 -12.22 18.20 18.21
C THR A 188 -11.80 18.78 19.56
N THR A 189 -10.56 18.53 19.99
CA THR A 189 -10.09 18.91 21.33
C THR A 189 -9.63 20.37 21.45
N THR A 190 -9.21 21.00 20.36
CA THR A 190 -8.72 22.39 20.37
C THR A 190 -9.81 23.44 20.58
N LYS A 191 -11.09 23.09 20.35
CA LYS A 191 -12.22 24.05 20.42
C LYS A 191 -12.86 24.22 21.81
N LYS A 192 -12.52 23.40 22.82
CA LYS A 192 -13.16 23.44 24.16
C LYS A 192 -12.35 24.18 25.24
N GLY A 193 -11.28 24.88 24.87
CA GLY A 193 -10.48 25.71 25.78
C GLY A 193 -11.11 27.07 26.16
N GLY A 194 -12.39 27.31 25.85
CA GLY A 194 -13.12 28.42 26.47
C GLY A 194 -13.37 28.07 27.93
N SER A 195 -12.68 28.76 28.82
CA SER A 195 -12.82 28.67 30.28
C SER A 195 -14.28 28.91 30.69
N PHE A 196 -15.07 27.85 30.73
CA PHE A 196 -16.26 27.82 31.56
C PHE A 196 -15.75 27.47 32.97
N GLU A 197 -15.44 28.52 33.74
CA GLU A 197 -15.28 28.42 35.19
C GLU A 197 -16.51 27.67 35.72
N PRO A 198 -16.36 26.47 36.31
CA PRO A 198 -17.47 25.83 36.98
C PRO A 198 -17.82 26.71 38.18
N GLU A 199 -18.97 27.39 38.15
CA GLU A 199 -19.54 28.00 39.34
C GLU A 199 -19.57 26.96 40.46
N ASP A 200 -18.84 27.29 41.52
CA ASP A 200 -18.72 26.56 42.77
C ASP A 200 -20.10 26.33 43.39
N ARG A 201 -20.72 25.21 43.05
CA ARG A 201 -21.90 24.69 43.75
C ARG A 201 -21.50 23.52 44.61
N SER A 202 -21.01 23.89 45.80
CA SER A 202 -21.23 23.18 47.05
C SER A 202 -22.56 22.39 47.06
N ARG A 203 -22.49 21.07 47.25
CA ARG A 203 -23.34 20.35 48.22
C ARG A 203 -23.00 18.87 48.37
N ASP A 204 -22.94 18.50 49.63
CA ASP A 204 -22.87 17.17 50.21
C ASP A 204 -24.00 16.24 49.73
N HIS A 205 -23.72 14.93 49.57
CA HIS A 205 -24.32 13.83 50.35
C HIS A 205 -24.15 12.42 49.73
N LEU A 206 -23.71 11.50 50.61
CA LEU A 206 -23.97 10.06 50.76
C LEU A 206 -23.64 9.00 49.67
N GLN A 207 -22.60 8.22 50.03
CA GLN A 207 -22.58 6.76 50.31
C GLN A 207 -23.27 5.74 49.36
N SER A 208 -22.40 4.88 48.80
CA SER A 208 -22.41 3.40 48.82
C SER A 208 -23.57 2.63 48.17
N THR A 209 -23.25 1.83 47.15
CA THR A 209 -23.33 0.34 47.25
C THR A 209 -22.60 -0.34 46.08
N SER A 210 -22.07 -1.51 46.38
CA SER A 210 -21.18 -2.36 45.59
C SER A 210 -21.94 -3.35 44.69
N SER A 211 -21.37 -3.66 43.50
CA SER A 211 -21.52 -4.96 42.82
C SER A 211 -20.52 -5.10 41.65
N PRO A 212 -19.85 -6.26 41.49
CA PRO A 212 -18.85 -6.46 40.44
C PRO A 212 -19.50 -7.06 39.18
N LYS A 213 -19.30 -6.43 38.02
CA LYS A 213 -19.55 -7.04 36.71
C LYS A 213 -18.28 -6.96 35.86
N GLN A 214 -18.01 -8.09 35.22
CA GLN A 214 -16.83 -8.42 34.41
C GLN A 214 -16.42 -7.30 33.46
N GLU A 215 -15.15 -6.90 33.60
CA GLU A 215 -14.47 -5.90 32.80
C GLU A 215 -13.58 -6.62 31.78
N SER A 216 -13.98 -6.57 30.51
CA SER A 216 -13.11 -6.84 29.35
C SER A 216 -13.49 -5.92 28.20
N SER A 217 -13.58 -4.64 28.50
CA SER A 217 -13.35 -3.57 27.56
C SER A 217 -12.20 -2.74 28.13
N ARG A 218 -11.01 -2.86 27.53
CA ARG A 218 -9.93 -1.90 27.78
C ARG A 218 -10.42 -0.55 27.26
N LEU A 219 -11.07 0.22 28.14
CA LEU A 219 -11.22 1.66 28.01
C LEU A 219 -9.80 2.22 27.88
N MET A 220 -9.48 2.74 26.70
CA MET A 220 -8.35 3.62 26.50
C MET A 220 -8.52 4.76 27.51
N GLY A 221 -7.71 4.74 28.57
CA GLY A 221 -7.63 5.82 29.54
C GLY A 221 -7.43 7.11 28.77
N ARG A 222 -8.35 8.04 28.95
CA ARG A 222 -8.39 9.32 28.24
C ARG A 222 -7.33 10.24 28.85
N GLU A 223 -6.06 9.86 28.74
CA GLU A 223 -4.95 10.71 29.10
C GLU A 223 -5.01 11.96 28.21
N LYS A 224 -5.01 13.13 28.86
CA LYS A 224 -5.06 14.41 28.18
C LYS A 224 -3.75 14.58 27.41
N PHE A 225 -3.82 14.41 26.10
CA PHE A 225 -2.76 14.68 25.15
C PHE A 225 -2.43 16.17 25.16
N THR A 226 -1.39 16.59 25.87
CA THR A 226 -1.03 18.01 26.07
C THR A 226 0.15 18.49 25.21
N ARG A 227 0.64 17.67 24.29
CA ARG A 227 1.87 17.96 23.54
C ARG A 227 1.68 17.93 22.02
N THR A 228 0.82 18.79 21.49
CA THR A 228 0.93 19.17 20.07
C THR A 228 1.65 20.50 20.00
N SER A 229 2.97 20.45 19.76
CA SER A 229 3.69 21.61 19.26
C SER A 229 2.92 22.15 18.05
N SER A 230 2.49 23.40 18.15
CA SER A 230 1.73 24.17 17.15
C SER A 230 1.85 23.60 15.74
N LEU A 231 0.77 22.95 15.26
CA LEU A 231 0.60 22.41 13.90
C LEU A 231 0.59 23.48 12.79
N LYS A 232 1.05 24.69 13.11
CA LYS A 232 1.01 25.84 12.24
C LYS A 232 2.25 25.80 11.36
N ASP A 233 2.06 25.45 10.08
CA ASP A 233 2.51 26.26 8.93
C ASP A 233 2.92 25.46 7.68
N ASP A 234 2.98 24.13 7.71
CA ASP A 234 3.33 23.32 6.52
C ASP A 234 2.43 22.10 6.29
N ILE A 235 2.32 21.70 5.01
CA ILE A 235 1.82 20.37 4.67
C ILE A 235 2.72 19.31 5.30
N ARG A 236 2.09 18.39 6.04
CA ARG A 236 2.81 17.26 6.63
C ARG A 236 2.67 16.06 5.74
N ALA A 237 3.70 15.84 4.92
CA ALA A 237 3.91 14.52 4.34
C ALA A 237 4.45 13.59 5.43
N VAL A 238 3.87 12.39 5.53
CA VAL A 238 4.26 11.36 6.51
C VAL A 238 4.33 10.00 5.83
N ASN A 239 5.48 9.33 5.95
CA ASN A 239 5.63 7.93 5.60
C ASN A 239 4.94 7.07 6.66
N LEU A 240 3.88 6.36 6.26
CA LEU A 240 3.13 5.49 7.16
C LEU A 240 3.46 4.02 6.88
N GLY A 241 3.97 3.29 7.87
CA GLY A 241 4.36 1.89 7.69
C GLY A 241 4.36 1.09 8.99
N CYS A 242 4.55 -0.22 8.85
CA CYS A 242 4.80 -1.10 9.99
C CYS A 242 6.14 -0.76 10.67
N THR A 243 6.30 -1.19 11.92
CA THR A 243 7.50 -0.92 12.74
C THR A 243 8.77 -1.55 12.18
N SER A 244 8.65 -2.59 11.35
CA SER A 244 9.77 -3.24 10.68
C SER A 244 9.62 -3.21 9.16
N GLN A 245 10.75 -3.17 8.47
CA GLN A 245 10.84 -3.30 7.01
C GLN A 245 11.63 -4.57 6.70
N PRO A 246 10.99 -5.75 6.80
CA PRO A 246 11.66 -7.01 6.54
C PRO A 246 12.10 -7.09 5.08
N TYR A 247 13.06 -7.95 4.79
CA TYR A 247 13.31 -8.37 3.41
C TYR A 247 12.15 -9.24 2.89
N LEU A 248 12.00 -9.36 1.57
CA LEU A 248 10.92 -10.18 0.98
C LEU A 248 10.97 -11.63 1.49
N GLN A 249 12.16 -12.20 1.66
CA GLN A 249 12.33 -13.55 2.21
C GLN A 249 11.77 -13.65 3.64
N ASP A 250 12.12 -12.70 4.52
CA ASP A 250 11.63 -12.65 5.90
C ASP A 250 10.12 -12.42 5.98
N HIS A 251 9.57 -11.60 5.09
CA HIS A 251 8.14 -11.37 4.93
C HIS A 251 7.42 -12.70 4.63
N LEU A 252 7.87 -13.44 3.62
CA LEU A 252 7.29 -14.72 3.23
C LEU A 252 7.46 -15.79 4.31
N GLN A 253 8.62 -15.83 4.97
CA GLN A 253 8.85 -16.74 6.09
C GLN A 253 7.93 -16.45 7.28
N THR A 254 7.67 -15.18 7.58
CA THR A 254 6.78 -14.77 8.67
C THR A 254 5.34 -15.15 8.34
N LEU A 255 4.87 -14.89 7.11
CA LEU A 255 3.56 -15.34 6.63
C LEU A 255 3.42 -16.87 6.73
N ARG A 256 4.43 -17.63 6.25
CA ARG A 256 4.47 -19.10 6.36
C ARG A 256 4.36 -19.57 7.81
N LYS A 257 5.12 -18.96 8.73
CA LYS A 257 5.08 -19.29 10.17
C LYS A 257 3.69 -19.04 10.76
N CYS A 258 3.03 -17.94 10.39
CA CYS A 258 1.67 -17.64 10.86
C CYS A 258 0.65 -18.68 10.38
N ILE A 259 0.64 -19.01 9.09
CA ILE A 259 -0.25 -20.03 8.51
C ILE A 259 0.02 -21.40 9.15
N THR A 260 1.28 -21.79 9.30
CA THR A 260 1.69 -23.07 9.92
C THR A 260 1.20 -23.19 11.36
N ARG A 261 1.40 -22.14 12.17
CA ARG A 261 0.95 -22.13 13.58
C ARG A 261 -0.56 -22.31 13.68
N ARG A 262 -1.34 -21.66 12.80
CA ARG A 262 -2.79 -21.85 12.76
C ARG A 262 -3.16 -23.28 12.39
N LEU A 263 -2.60 -23.82 11.30
CA LEU A 263 -2.90 -25.20 10.87
C LEU A 263 -2.57 -26.22 11.96
N ASN A 264 -1.45 -26.05 12.66
CA ASN A 264 -1.09 -26.91 13.79
C ASN A 264 -2.05 -26.76 14.98
N LYS A 265 -2.54 -25.55 15.27
CA LYS A 265 -3.56 -25.32 16.30
C LYS A 265 -4.88 -26.01 15.95
N GLU A 266 -5.30 -25.97 14.68
CA GLU A 266 -6.49 -26.66 14.20
C GLU A 266 -6.34 -28.19 14.26
N LEU A 267 -5.16 -28.72 13.92
CA LEU A 267 -4.85 -30.15 14.07
C LEU A 267 -4.90 -30.59 15.54
N GLY A 268 -4.31 -29.81 16.44
CA GLY A 268 -4.35 -30.08 17.87
C GLY A 268 -5.77 -30.06 18.44
N ALA A 269 -6.60 -29.11 17.99
CA ALA A 269 -7.99 -28.98 18.45
C ALA A 269 -8.91 -30.12 17.98
N ARG A 270 -8.64 -30.72 16.81
CA ARG A 270 -9.45 -31.81 16.25
C ARG A 270 -9.11 -33.20 16.81
N GLY A 271 -7.99 -33.32 17.52
CA GLY A 271 -7.45 -34.60 18.00
C GLY A 271 -6.88 -35.44 16.84
N VAL A 272 -5.88 -36.29 17.16
CA VAL A 272 -5.10 -37.07 16.19
C VAL A 272 -5.96 -38.09 15.40
N ALA A 273 -7.16 -38.42 15.87
CA ALA A 273 -7.92 -39.59 15.41
C ALA A 273 -9.06 -39.32 14.42
N ASN A 274 -9.34 -38.06 14.05
CA ASN A 274 -10.49 -37.76 13.19
C ASN A 274 -10.07 -37.49 11.74
N THR A 275 -9.96 -38.56 10.95
CA THR A 275 -10.03 -38.45 9.50
C THR A 275 -11.44 -37.97 9.15
N ASP A 276 -11.58 -36.67 8.86
CA ASP A 276 -12.85 -36.11 8.41
C ASP A 276 -13.34 -36.90 7.19
N LYS A 277 -14.64 -37.25 7.19
CA LYS A 277 -15.31 -37.97 6.08
C LYS A 277 -15.18 -37.24 4.72
N ASN A 278 -14.82 -35.97 4.74
CA ASN A 278 -14.63 -35.13 3.56
C ASN A 278 -13.20 -35.19 2.97
N GLY A 279 -12.28 -35.97 3.56
CA GLY A 279 -10.95 -36.21 2.99
C GLY A 279 -10.05 -34.98 2.91
N SER A 280 -10.40 -33.87 3.55
CA SER A 280 -9.53 -32.70 3.66
C SER A 280 -8.44 -32.98 4.68
N ASN A 281 -7.29 -33.41 4.18
CA ASN A 281 -6.15 -33.74 5.03
C ASN A 281 -5.45 -32.45 5.48
N ILE A 282 -5.97 -31.79 6.52
CA ILE A 282 -5.33 -30.61 7.14
C ILE A 282 -3.86 -30.91 7.48
N SER A 283 -3.53 -32.15 7.85
CA SER A 283 -2.14 -32.57 8.10
C SER A 283 -1.29 -32.50 6.82
N SER A 284 -1.85 -32.90 5.67
CA SER A 284 -1.18 -32.72 4.37
C SER A 284 -0.97 -31.24 4.03
N ILE A 285 -1.94 -30.36 4.33
CA ILE A 285 -1.80 -28.92 4.08
C ILE A 285 -0.75 -28.31 5.02
N ALA A 286 -0.79 -28.66 6.31
CA ALA A 286 0.19 -28.22 7.29
C ALA A 286 1.61 -28.67 6.91
N ALA A 287 1.76 -29.92 6.48
CA ALA A 287 3.01 -30.46 5.97
C ALA A 287 3.46 -29.71 4.70
N ALA A 288 2.56 -29.48 3.74
CA ALA A 288 2.85 -28.74 2.52
C ALA A 288 3.35 -27.32 2.85
N VAL A 289 2.59 -26.54 3.61
CA VAL A 289 2.96 -25.17 4.03
C VAL A 289 4.27 -25.14 4.79
N SER A 290 4.48 -26.08 5.73
CA SER A 290 5.72 -26.16 6.51
C SER A 290 6.93 -26.52 5.64
N SER A 291 6.71 -27.38 4.64
CA SER A 291 7.74 -27.81 3.69
C SER A 291 8.03 -26.80 2.59
N THR A 292 7.16 -25.79 2.40
CA THR A 292 7.34 -24.77 1.36
C THR A 292 8.68 -24.06 1.56
N TYR A 293 9.59 -24.34 0.64
CA TYR A 293 10.93 -23.78 0.62
C TYR A 293 10.90 -22.37 0.05
N ILE A 294 11.45 -21.41 0.78
CA ILE A 294 11.54 -19.99 0.39
C ILE A 294 13.02 -19.64 0.38
N ALA A 295 13.59 -19.51 -0.82
CA ALA A 295 15.01 -19.25 -0.95
C ALA A 295 15.36 -18.43 -2.19
N PRO A 296 16.51 -17.74 -2.15
CA PRO A 296 17.14 -17.19 -3.33
C PRO A 296 17.32 -18.23 -4.44
N VAL A 297 17.19 -17.83 -5.71
CA VAL A 297 17.39 -18.70 -6.87
C VAL A 297 18.78 -19.33 -6.86
N ARG A 298 19.80 -18.60 -6.40
CA ARG A 298 21.17 -19.12 -6.32
C ARG A 298 21.27 -20.29 -5.35
N GLU A 299 20.70 -20.16 -4.15
CA GLU A 299 20.66 -21.24 -3.16
C GLU A 299 19.89 -22.45 -3.69
N ALA A 300 18.77 -22.23 -4.39
CA ALA A 300 18.01 -23.31 -4.99
C ALA A 300 18.80 -24.04 -6.09
N HIS A 301 19.59 -23.31 -6.88
CA HIS A 301 20.47 -23.88 -7.90
C HIS A 301 21.63 -24.65 -7.28
N GLU A 302 22.29 -24.09 -6.27
CA GLU A 302 23.36 -24.77 -5.51
C GLU A 302 22.84 -26.06 -4.84
N ALA A 303 21.66 -26.01 -4.22
CA ALA A 303 21.01 -27.17 -3.63
C ALA A 303 20.65 -28.24 -4.68
N SER A 304 20.22 -27.82 -5.88
CA SER A 304 19.93 -28.73 -7.00
C SER A 304 21.20 -29.40 -7.50
N GLN A 305 22.30 -28.66 -7.66
CA GLN A 305 23.60 -29.21 -8.08
C GLN A 305 24.23 -30.14 -7.05
N ALA A 306 23.99 -29.90 -5.76
CA ALA A 306 24.44 -30.79 -4.69
C ALA A 306 23.66 -32.11 -4.62
N SER A 307 22.49 -32.20 -5.27
CA SER A 307 21.70 -33.42 -5.32
C SER A 307 22.33 -34.46 -6.25
N LYS A 308 22.45 -35.71 -5.78
CA LYS A 308 22.95 -36.85 -6.57
C LYS A 308 22.15 -37.13 -7.86
N ASN A 309 20.96 -36.54 -7.99
CA ASN A 309 20.05 -36.70 -9.12
C ASN A 309 20.06 -35.52 -10.10
N TYR A 310 21.02 -34.60 -10.01
CA TYR A 310 21.10 -33.44 -10.89
C TYR A 310 21.27 -33.86 -12.36
N LYS A 311 20.37 -33.37 -13.22
CA LYS A 311 20.49 -33.51 -14.67
C LYS A 311 21.04 -32.20 -15.24
N PRO A 312 22.23 -32.19 -15.88
CA PRO A 312 22.86 -30.96 -16.38
C PRO A 312 22.03 -30.22 -17.44
N ASP A 313 21.10 -30.90 -18.11
CA ASP A 313 20.25 -30.32 -19.15
C ASP A 313 18.91 -29.76 -18.64
N GLU A 314 18.63 -29.83 -17.33
CA GLU A 314 17.41 -29.20 -16.81
C GLU A 314 17.50 -27.68 -16.88
N PRO A 315 16.47 -26.99 -17.44
CA PRO A 315 16.47 -25.54 -17.54
C PRO A 315 16.58 -24.92 -16.16
N ARG A 316 17.46 -23.92 -16.02
CA ARG A 316 17.66 -23.22 -14.75
C ARG A 316 16.33 -22.74 -14.18
N PRO A 317 16.09 -22.89 -12.86
CA PRO A 317 14.91 -22.35 -12.22
C PRO A 317 14.82 -20.86 -12.52
N ARG A 318 13.72 -20.44 -13.14
CA ARG A 318 13.45 -19.01 -13.35
C ARG A 318 12.89 -18.43 -12.05
N ALA A 319 13.25 -17.19 -11.75
CA ALA A 319 12.65 -16.45 -10.65
C ALA A 319 11.12 -16.48 -10.78
N THR A 320 10.42 -16.68 -9.68
CA THR A 320 8.96 -16.73 -9.69
C THR A 320 8.37 -15.36 -10.00
N PRO A 321 7.17 -15.28 -10.61
CA PRO A 321 6.43 -14.02 -10.69
C PRO A 321 6.30 -13.43 -9.29
N GLN A 322 6.69 -12.16 -9.14
CA GLN A 322 6.65 -11.49 -7.86
C GLN A 322 5.42 -10.62 -7.76
N PHE A 323 4.74 -10.74 -6.62
CA PHE A 323 3.59 -9.91 -6.31
C PHE A 323 4.01 -8.74 -5.41
N LEU A 324 5.01 -8.94 -4.55
CA LEU A 324 5.59 -7.93 -3.68
C LEU A 324 7.11 -7.89 -3.85
N PRO A 325 7.74 -6.72 -3.63
CA PRO A 325 7.10 -5.40 -3.46
C PRO A 325 6.40 -4.91 -4.74
N SER A 326 5.42 -4.00 -4.64
CA SER A 326 4.93 -3.28 -5.85
C SER A 326 6.05 -2.51 -6.52
N VAL A 327 6.95 -2.01 -5.69
CA VAL A 327 7.91 -0.98 -6.00
C VAL A 327 9.30 -1.51 -5.71
N ASN A 328 10.20 -1.40 -6.69
CA ASN A 328 11.62 -1.63 -6.45
C ASN A 328 12.25 -0.41 -5.74
N ARG A 329 12.75 -0.60 -4.52
CA ARG A 329 13.48 0.39 -3.71
C ARG A 329 14.75 -0.27 -3.19
N MET A 330 15.89 0.38 -3.38
CA MET A 330 17.16 -0.12 -2.84
C MET A 330 17.41 0.32 -1.41
N VAL A 331 16.63 1.29 -0.94
CA VAL A 331 16.78 1.94 0.36
C VAL A 331 15.46 1.82 1.13
N PRO A 332 15.48 1.51 2.44
CA PRO A 332 14.27 1.48 3.28
C PRO A 332 13.64 2.87 3.39
N LEU A 333 12.37 2.94 3.78
CA LEU A 333 11.72 4.19 4.18
C LEU A 333 12.14 4.59 5.59
N ASP A 334 12.25 5.88 5.87
CA ASP A 334 12.32 6.37 7.23
C ASP A 334 10.90 6.60 7.77
N PHE A 335 10.66 6.11 8.99
CA PHE A 335 9.42 6.29 9.76
C PHE A 335 9.65 7.08 11.05
N SER A 336 10.80 7.76 11.20
CA SER A 336 11.14 8.53 12.40
C SER A 336 10.16 9.67 12.63
N ARG A 337 9.81 10.41 11.57
CA ARG A 337 8.79 11.46 11.62
C ARG A 337 7.45 10.97 12.16
N LEU A 338 6.98 9.80 11.71
CA LEU A 338 5.75 9.19 12.21
C LEU A 338 5.82 8.98 13.74
N ARG A 339 6.93 8.45 14.25
CA ARG A 339 7.11 8.16 15.70
C ARG A 339 7.27 9.43 16.53
N GLU A 340 7.94 10.43 15.99
CA GLU A 340 8.25 11.68 16.69
C GLU A 340 7.04 12.62 16.75
N GLU A 341 6.29 12.74 15.65
CA GLU A 341 5.14 13.65 15.56
C GLU A 341 3.81 13.01 16.01
N PHE A 342 3.69 11.68 15.95
CA PHE A 342 2.47 10.93 16.26
C PHE A 342 2.75 9.82 17.27
N ASP A 343 3.28 10.19 18.43
CA ASP A 343 3.58 9.29 19.56
C ASP A 343 2.35 8.52 20.09
N TRP A 344 1.12 9.02 19.85
CA TRP A 344 -0.14 8.30 20.10
C TRP A 344 -0.35 7.11 19.17
N PHE A 345 0.34 7.05 18.03
CA PHE A 345 0.12 6.04 17.02
C PHE A 345 1.13 4.91 17.12
N GLN A 346 0.63 3.71 17.40
CA GLN A 346 1.41 2.49 17.38
C GLN A 346 0.96 1.58 16.22
N PRO A 347 1.82 1.36 15.19
CA PRO A 347 1.53 0.41 14.12
C PRO A 347 1.40 -1.01 14.66
N THR A 348 0.52 -1.80 14.04
CA THR A 348 0.32 -3.21 14.35
C THR A 348 1.57 -4.00 13.96
N LEU A 349 1.99 -4.94 14.81
CA LEU A 349 3.14 -5.78 14.55
C LEU A 349 2.87 -6.70 13.36
N LEU A 350 3.85 -6.85 12.47
CA LEU A 350 3.68 -7.60 11.22
C LEU A 350 3.16 -9.06 11.41
N PRO A 351 3.61 -9.84 12.42
CA PRO A 351 3.04 -11.17 12.69
C PRO A 351 1.53 -11.13 13.02
N GLU A 352 1.07 -10.09 13.73
CA GLU A 352 -0.35 -9.90 14.06
C GLU A 352 -1.15 -9.51 12.80
N VAL A 353 -0.58 -8.65 11.95
CA VAL A 353 -1.15 -8.30 10.64
C VAL A 353 -1.41 -9.57 9.81
N TYR A 354 -0.42 -10.47 9.70
CA TYR A 354 -0.62 -11.72 8.95
C TYR A 354 -1.61 -12.66 9.60
N ALA A 355 -1.65 -12.74 10.93
CA ALA A 355 -2.65 -13.56 11.61
C ALA A 355 -4.07 -13.07 11.31
N GLN A 356 -4.27 -11.74 11.26
CA GLN A 356 -5.55 -11.14 10.86
C GLN A 356 -5.87 -11.39 9.38
N CYS A 357 -4.89 -11.23 8.49
CA CYS A 357 -5.06 -11.51 7.06
C CYS A 357 -5.40 -12.97 6.79
N ASP A 358 -4.69 -13.92 7.40
CA ASP A 358 -4.95 -15.36 7.27
C ASP A 358 -6.36 -15.71 7.78
N ALA A 359 -6.74 -15.21 8.96
CA ALA A 359 -8.10 -15.41 9.49
C ALA A 359 -9.19 -14.82 8.58
N PHE A 360 -8.92 -13.69 7.94
CA PHE A 360 -9.82 -13.11 6.95
C PHE A 360 -9.87 -13.97 5.68
N PHE A 361 -8.73 -14.35 5.10
CA PHE A 361 -8.67 -15.12 3.85
C PHE A 361 -9.39 -16.47 3.95
N GLN A 362 -9.30 -17.15 5.09
CA GLN A 362 -10.05 -18.39 5.33
C GLN A 362 -11.56 -18.20 5.13
N LYS A 363 -12.12 -17.11 5.67
CA LYS A 363 -13.55 -16.77 5.51
C LYS A 363 -13.84 -16.20 4.13
N ALA A 364 -12.88 -15.49 3.56
CA ALA A 364 -13.02 -14.80 2.29
C ALA A 364 -13.08 -15.75 1.09
N VAL A 365 -12.46 -16.94 1.19
CA VAL A 365 -12.55 -17.99 0.15
C VAL A 365 -14.02 -18.30 -0.18
N GLU A 366 -14.86 -18.45 0.85
CA GLU A 366 -16.30 -18.74 0.67
C GLU A 366 -17.09 -17.48 0.30
N LYS A 367 -16.78 -16.34 0.93
CA LYS A 367 -17.56 -15.11 0.80
C LYS A 367 -17.26 -14.31 -0.48
N TYR A 368 -16.04 -14.40 -1.01
CA TYR A 368 -15.52 -13.57 -2.10
C TYR A 368 -14.82 -14.42 -3.19
N PRO A 369 -15.55 -15.33 -3.87
CA PRO A 369 -14.96 -16.25 -4.84
C PRO A 369 -14.37 -15.55 -6.07
N SER A 370 -14.85 -14.35 -6.45
CA SER A 370 -14.29 -13.56 -7.55
C SER A 370 -12.85 -13.10 -7.26
N GLU A 371 -12.59 -12.65 -6.04
CA GLU A 371 -11.25 -12.21 -5.64
C GLU A 371 -10.29 -13.38 -5.50
N LEU A 372 -10.80 -14.51 -4.98
CA LEU A 372 -10.07 -15.77 -4.99
C LEU A 372 -9.67 -16.19 -6.41
N ARG A 373 -10.58 -16.12 -7.39
CA ARG A 373 -10.28 -16.36 -8.82
C ARG A 373 -9.20 -15.40 -9.31
N HIS A 374 -9.32 -14.12 -8.99
CA HIS A 374 -8.38 -13.10 -9.41
C HIS A 374 -6.96 -13.39 -8.87
N ALA A 375 -6.82 -13.68 -7.57
CA ALA A 375 -5.55 -14.05 -6.95
C ALA A 375 -5.00 -15.37 -7.51
N PHE A 376 -5.86 -16.39 -7.68
CA PHE A 376 -5.46 -17.69 -8.22
C PHE A 376 -4.91 -17.58 -9.65
N ARG A 377 -5.52 -16.76 -10.52
CA ARG A 377 -5.06 -16.54 -11.90
C ARG A 377 -3.66 -15.93 -12.00
N LYS A 378 -3.18 -15.26 -10.95
CA LYS A 378 -1.84 -14.69 -10.90
C LYS A 378 -0.74 -15.73 -10.68
N LEU A 379 -1.10 -16.92 -10.19
CA LEU A 379 -0.15 -17.98 -9.86
C LEU A 379 0.37 -18.68 -11.13
N PRO A 380 1.64 -19.13 -11.12
CA PRO A 380 2.15 -20.01 -12.16
C PRO A 380 1.27 -21.25 -12.34
N ARG A 381 1.14 -21.74 -13.58
CA ARG A 381 0.31 -22.92 -13.90
C ARG A 381 0.61 -24.11 -12.98
N ARG A 382 1.90 -24.44 -12.78
CA ARG A 382 2.32 -25.53 -11.89
C ARG A 382 1.79 -25.38 -10.45
N VAL A 383 1.80 -24.16 -9.91
CA VAL A 383 1.29 -23.87 -8.57
C VAL A 383 -0.23 -24.00 -8.53
N ARG A 384 -0.93 -23.53 -9.56
CA ARG A 384 -2.39 -23.70 -9.71
C ARG A 384 -2.77 -25.18 -9.74
N ASP A 385 -2.11 -25.98 -10.55
CA ASP A 385 -2.38 -27.41 -10.68
C ASP A 385 -2.20 -28.13 -9.33
N LYS A 386 -1.13 -27.81 -8.60
CA LYS A 386 -0.88 -28.35 -7.26
C LYS A 386 -1.91 -27.91 -6.23
N LEU A 387 -2.37 -26.66 -6.31
CA LEU A 387 -3.42 -26.16 -5.44
C LEU A 387 -4.74 -26.89 -5.64
N LEU A 388 -5.14 -27.17 -6.88
CA LEU A 388 -6.37 -27.92 -7.14
C LEU A 388 -6.33 -29.34 -6.56
N VAL A 389 -5.14 -29.93 -6.43
CA VAL A 389 -4.94 -31.23 -5.76
C VAL A 389 -4.93 -31.09 -4.24
N ASN A 390 -4.21 -30.10 -3.71
CA ASN A 390 -3.89 -30.01 -2.27
C ASN A 390 -4.90 -29.21 -1.44
N ALA A 391 -5.71 -28.35 -2.07
CA ALA A 391 -6.64 -27.45 -1.40
C ALA A 391 -8.08 -27.77 -1.81
N PRO A 392 -8.78 -28.65 -1.06
CA PRO A 392 -10.15 -29.07 -1.40
C PRO A 392 -11.15 -27.91 -1.50
N PHE A 393 -10.92 -26.81 -0.80
CA PHE A 393 -11.75 -25.60 -0.86
C PHE A 393 -11.68 -24.89 -2.23
N LEU A 394 -10.77 -25.30 -3.12
CA LEU A 394 -10.65 -24.80 -4.50
C LEU A 394 -11.30 -25.73 -5.54
N LYS A 395 -11.97 -26.81 -5.14
CA LYS A 395 -12.57 -27.74 -6.11
C LYS A 395 -13.64 -27.07 -6.97
N ASP A 396 -14.47 -26.24 -6.37
CA ASP A 396 -15.51 -25.49 -7.10
C ASP A 396 -14.89 -24.49 -8.09
N LEU A 397 -13.73 -23.92 -7.72
CA LEU A 397 -12.94 -23.05 -8.59
C LEU A 397 -12.47 -23.76 -9.86
N ALA A 398 -12.10 -25.05 -9.75
CA ALA A 398 -11.63 -25.84 -10.89
C ALA A 398 -12.73 -26.04 -11.94
N ALA A 399 -13.96 -26.31 -11.49
CA ALA A 399 -15.12 -26.50 -12.36
C ALA A 399 -15.42 -25.22 -13.16
N ASP A 400 -15.38 -24.06 -12.50
CA ASP A 400 -15.59 -22.76 -13.13
C ASP A 400 -14.49 -22.39 -14.13
N LEU A 401 -13.23 -22.76 -13.84
CA LEU A 401 -12.13 -22.49 -14.76
C LEU A 401 -12.16 -23.40 -15.99
N ALA A 402 -12.65 -24.63 -15.85
CA ALA A 402 -12.84 -25.56 -16.95
C ALA A 402 -13.98 -25.13 -17.89
N SER A 403 -15.04 -24.51 -17.36
CA SER A 403 -16.14 -23.98 -18.19
C SER A 403 -15.79 -22.66 -18.91
N SER A 404 -14.76 -21.95 -18.44
CA SER A 404 -14.32 -20.67 -19.00
C SER A 404 -13.28 -20.80 -20.14
N SER A 405 -12.82 -22.00 -20.50
CA SER A 405 -11.74 -22.16 -21.50
C SER A 405 -12.19 -22.10 -22.97
N ASP A 406 -13.47 -21.88 -23.25
CA ASP A 406 -14.02 -21.88 -24.62
C ASP A 406 -14.01 -20.50 -25.30
N ASP A 407 -13.49 -19.45 -24.66
CA ASP A 407 -13.38 -18.14 -25.28
C ASP A 407 -12.10 -18.03 -26.15
N SER A 408 -12.27 -18.47 -27.40
CA SER A 408 -11.85 -17.78 -28.62
C SER A 408 -10.55 -16.99 -28.52
N THR A 409 -9.44 -17.64 -28.85
CA THR A 409 -8.22 -16.99 -29.32
C THR A 409 -8.48 -16.36 -30.70
N SER A 410 -9.23 -15.26 -30.73
CA SER A 410 -9.22 -14.35 -31.88
C SER A 410 -7.90 -13.60 -31.87
N SER A 411 -6.95 -14.15 -32.62
CA SER A 411 -5.67 -13.53 -32.94
C SER A 411 -5.92 -12.22 -33.71
N SER A 412 -5.99 -11.09 -33.00
CA SER A 412 -5.84 -9.79 -33.65
C SER A 412 -4.36 -9.58 -33.95
N SER A 413 -3.97 -9.93 -35.17
CA SER A 413 -2.69 -9.58 -35.76
C SER A 413 -2.61 -8.06 -35.96
N HIS A 414 -2.19 -7.33 -34.94
CA HIS A 414 -1.67 -5.98 -35.12
C HIS A 414 -0.24 -6.08 -35.67
N SER A 415 -0.11 -5.85 -36.97
CA SER A 415 1.18 -5.63 -37.62
C SER A 415 1.73 -4.26 -37.19
N GLU A 416 2.67 -4.25 -36.26
CA GLU A 416 3.54 -3.09 -36.01
C GLU A 416 4.52 -2.95 -37.18
N THR A 417 4.25 -1.99 -38.07
CA THR A 417 5.22 -1.48 -39.03
C THR A 417 6.25 -0.62 -38.28
N THR A 418 7.42 -1.17 -38.00
CA THR A 418 8.60 -0.42 -37.58
C THR A 418 9.21 0.25 -38.82
N SER A 419 9.07 1.57 -38.93
CA SER A 419 9.84 2.39 -39.86
C SER A 419 11.25 2.57 -39.31
N GLU A 420 12.22 1.90 -39.92
CA GLU A 420 13.65 2.14 -39.72
C GLU A 420 14.04 3.41 -40.49
N ASP A 421 14.44 4.44 -39.76
CA ASP A 421 15.03 5.67 -40.30
C ASP A 421 16.56 5.51 -40.23
N GLU A 422 17.17 5.09 -41.34
CA GLU A 422 18.62 5.05 -41.51
C GLU A 422 19.16 6.47 -41.67
N THR A 423 19.93 6.96 -40.70
CA THR A 423 20.78 8.14 -40.88
C THR A 423 22.22 7.70 -41.12
N GLU A 424 22.58 7.70 -42.40
CA GLU A 424 23.91 7.44 -42.94
C GLU A 424 24.89 8.59 -42.57
N VAL A 425 25.81 8.34 -41.64
CA VAL A 425 26.95 9.23 -41.35
C VAL A 425 28.07 8.92 -42.34
N LYS A 426 28.19 9.72 -43.40
CA LYS A 426 29.37 9.73 -44.28
C LYS A 426 30.53 10.46 -43.60
N LYS A 427 31.56 9.70 -43.23
CA LYS A 427 32.94 10.19 -43.07
C LYS A 427 33.62 10.18 -44.44
N GLY A 428 34.28 11.28 -44.80
CA GLY A 428 35.17 11.35 -45.96
C GLY A 428 36.05 12.59 -45.87
N ILE A 429 37.36 12.35 -45.95
CA ILE A 429 38.51 13.27 -45.99
C ILE A 429 38.38 14.30 -47.10
#